data_AF-A0A845GPU3-F1
#
_entry.id   AF-A0A845GPU3-F1
#
_cell.length_a   1.000
_cell.length_b   1.000
_cell.length_c   1.000
_cell.angle_alpha   90.00
_cell.angle_beta   90.00
_cell.angle_gamma   90.00
#
_symmetry.space_group_name_H-M   'P 1'
#
loop_
_entity.id
_entity.type
_entity.pdbx_description
1 polymer ?
#
loop_
_entity_poly.entity_id
_entity_poly.type
_entity_poly.pdbx_seq_one_letter_code
_entity_poly.pdbx_strand_id
1 'polypeptide(L)'
;MTSATIRLDLRLEPREKDRIAKAAALRGMAVSAFARDALLREADATIAADSVVVLSEQESRRFLVALDEPFRPNDRLKKAMDVASGLKGRLAVSQSEQGKGYGHMYLPIGYP
;
A
#
# COMPACT_ATOMS: atom_id res chain seq x y z
N MET A 1 -10.60 -10.98 -16.80
CA MET A 1 -9.96 -11.61 -15.63
C MET A 1 -11.08 -12.19 -14.78
N THR A 2 -11.14 -13.52 -14.62
CA THR A 2 -12.16 -14.18 -13.79
C THR A 2 -11.87 -13.87 -12.32
N SER A 3 -12.61 -12.95 -11.73
CA SER A 3 -12.48 -12.64 -10.31
C SER A 3 -13.01 -13.82 -9.51
N ALA A 4 -12.12 -14.60 -8.89
CA ALA A 4 -12.52 -15.69 -8.02
C ALA A 4 -13.08 -15.12 -6.72
N THR A 5 -14.34 -15.44 -6.40
CA THR A 5 -14.97 -15.06 -5.13
C THR A 5 -14.45 -15.96 -4.02
N ILE A 6 -13.96 -15.38 -2.92
CA ILE A 6 -13.46 -16.10 -1.74
C ILE A 6 -14.49 -16.00 -0.61
N ARG A 7 -14.67 -17.09 0.15
CA ARG A 7 -15.56 -17.11 1.33
C ARG A 7 -14.84 -16.61 2.57
N LEU A 8 -15.55 -15.80 3.36
CA LEU A 8 -15.15 -15.38 4.70
C LEU A 8 -16.08 -16.06 5.72
N ASP A 9 -15.53 -16.96 6.53
CA ASP A 9 -16.28 -17.65 7.58
C ASP A 9 -16.08 -16.95 8.93
N LEU A 10 -17.18 -16.60 9.59
CA LEU A 10 -17.20 -15.91 10.88
C LEU A 10 -17.96 -16.76 11.90
N ARG A 11 -17.34 -17.00 13.06
CA ARG A 11 -18.00 -17.60 14.21
C ARG A 11 -18.59 -16.47 15.05
N LEU A 12 -19.88 -16.57 15.35
CA LEU A 12 -20.64 -15.55 16.08
C LEU A 12 -21.40 -16.22 17.21
N GLU A 13 -21.47 -15.53 18.35
CA GLU A 13 -22.40 -15.90 19.40
C GLU A 13 -23.85 -15.68 18.92
N PRO A 14 -24.83 -16.44 19.44
CA PRO A 14 -26.23 -16.29 19.02
C PRO A 14 -26.74 -14.85 19.13
N ARG A 15 -26.37 -14.16 20.22
CA ARG A 15 -26.74 -12.76 20.46
C ARG A 15 -26.15 -11.79 19.42
N GLU A 16 -24.96 -12.07 18.91
CA GLU A 16 -24.32 -11.23 17.88
C GLU A 16 -25.03 -11.43 16.55
N LYS A 17 -25.32 -12.69 16.20
CA LYS A 17 -26.10 -13.02 15.00
C LYS A 17 -27.47 -12.33 15.01
N ASP A 18 -28.18 -12.37 16.12
CA ASP A 18 -29.51 -11.74 16.25
C ASP A 18 -29.43 -10.22 16.08
N ARG A 19 -28.40 -9.57 16.66
CA ARG A 19 -28.18 -8.13 16.49
C ARG A 19 -27.90 -7.76 15.04
N ILE A 20 -27.06 -8.52 14.35
CA ILE A 20 -26.74 -8.29 12.94
C ILE A 20 -27.98 -8.53 12.07
N ALA A 21 -28.74 -9.59 12.33
CA ALA A 21 -29.97 -9.89 11.60
C ALA A 21 -31.01 -8.78 11.76
N LYS A 22 -31.19 -8.26 12.98
CA LYS A 22 -32.07 -7.12 13.25
C LYS A 22 -31.62 -5.87 12.49
N ALA A 23 -30.32 -5.57 12.49
CA ALA A 23 -29.79 -4.41 11.78
C ALA A 23 -29.96 -4.52 10.26
N ALA A 24 -29.75 -5.72 9.69
CA ALA A 24 -29.97 -5.99 8.28
C ALA A 24 -31.46 -5.82 7.89
N ALA A 25 -32.37 -6.33 8.74
CA ALA A 25 -33.81 -6.18 8.55
C ALA A 25 -34.25 -4.70 8.58
N LEU A 26 -33.70 -3.90 9.50
CA LEU A 26 -33.96 -2.45 9.55
C LEU A 26 -33.49 -1.71 8.29
N ARG A 27 -32.45 -2.23 7.62
CA ARG A 27 -31.97 -1.71 6.34
C ARG A 27 -32.61 -2.36 5.11
N GLY A 28 -33.55 -3.29 5.29
CA GLY A 28 -34.22 -3.97 4.18
C GLY A 28 -33.30 -4.83 3.32
N MET A 29 -32.24 -5.39 3.89
CA MET A 29 -31.22 -6.16 3.14
C MET A 29 -30.90 -7.50 3.79
N ALA A 30 -30.28 -8.39 3.01
CA ALA A 30 -29.82 -9.68 3.50
C ALA A 30 -28.70 -9.52 4.54
N VAL A 31 -28.66 -10.43 5.54
CA VAL A 31 -27.67 -10.41 6.63
C VAL A 31 -26.23 -10.44 6.11
N SER A 32 -25.96 -11.25 5.09
CA SER A 32 -24.62 -11.33 4.47
C SER A 32 -24.23 -10.05 3.74
N ALA A 33 -25.18 -9.40 3.07
CA ALA A 33 -24.95 -8.11 2.40
C ALA A 33 -24.66 -7.00 3.42
N PHE A 34 -25.46 -6.94 4.49
CA PHE A 34 -25.22 -6.03 5.62
C PHE A 34 -23.86 -6.24 6.27
N ALA A 35 -23.49 -7.50 6.56
CA ALA A 35 -22.21 -7.82 7.17
C ALA A 35 -21.03 -7.43 6.27
N ARG A 36 -21.13 -7.71 4.96
CA ARG A 36 -20.11 -7.32 3.98
C ARG A 36 -19.96 -5.80 3.90
N ASP A 37 -21.06 -5.05 3.82
CA ASP A 37 -21.05 -3.59 3.78
C ASP A 37 -20.41 -2.99 5.04
N ALA A 38 -20.79 -3.50 6.21
CA ALA A 38 -20.23 -3.07 7.48
C ALA A 38 -18.72 -3.34 7.58
N LEU A 39 -18.27 -4.53 7.16
CA LEU A 39 -16.85 -4.91 7.17
C LEU A 39 -16.02 -4.06 6.22
N LEU A 40 -16.50 -3.83 4.99
CA LEU A 40 -15.79 -3.01 4.01
C LEU A 40 -15.67 -1.56 4.48
N ARG A 41 -16.76 -0.98 4.99
CA ARG A 41 -16.74 0.39 5.52
C ARG A 41 -15.73 0.56 6.66
N GLU A 42 -15.65 -0.42 7.57
CA GLU A 42 -14.69 -0.38 8.68
C GLU A 42 -13.24 -0.57 8.20
N ALA A 43 -13.03 -1.48 7.24
CA ALA A 43 -11.72 -1.69 6.63
C ALA A 43 -11.24 -0.41 5.92
N ASP A 44 -12.08 0.20 5.10
CA ASP A 44 -11.78 1.44 4.38
C ASP A 44 -11.49 2.58 5.36
N ALA A 45 -12.28 2.73 6.43
CA ALA A 45 -12.04 3.72 7.47
C ALA A 45 -10.71 3.49 8.20
N THR A 46 -10.37 2.22 8.50
CA THR A 46 -9.12 1.85 9.16
C THR A 46 -7.91 2.15 8.27
N ILE A 47 -7.97 1.79 6.98
CA ILE A 47 -6.90 2.05 6.01
C ILE A 47 -6.73 3.56 5.79
N ALA A 48 -7.84 4.31 5.72
CA ALA A 48 -7.80 5.76 5.61
C ALA A 48 -7.17 6.40 6.87
N ALA A 49 -7.50 5.92 8.07
CA ALA A 49 -6.94 6.43 9.31
C ALA A 49 -5.41 6.22 9.41
N ASP A 50 -4.88 5.12 8.86
CA ASP A 50 -3.44 4.86 8.82
C ASP A 50 -2.70 5.77 7.82
N SER A 51 -3.38 6.16 6.74
CA SER A 51 -2.79 7.00 5.66
C SER A 51 -2.99 8.50 5.85
N VAL A 52 -3.84 8.93 6.79
CA VAL A 52 -4.18 10.33 7.02
C VAL A 52 -3.56 10.84 8.31
N VAL A 53 -2.72 11.87 8.19
CA VAL A 53 -2.23 12.62 9.35
C VAL A 53 -3.20 13.77 9.64
N VAL A 54 -3.89 13.70 10.77
CA VAL A 54 -4.74 14.80 11.26
C VAL A 54 -3.87 15.76 12.06
N LEU A 55 -3.77 17.00 11.59
CA LEU A 55 -3.04 18.07 12.25
C LEU A 55 -4.01 18.99 13.00
N SER A 56 -3.64 19.42 14.21
CA SER A 56 -4.29 20.56 14.85
C SER A 56 -4.13 21.84 14.01
N GLU A 57 -4.94 22.87 14.29
CA GLU A 57 -4.84 24.14 13.54
C GLU A 57 -3.43 24.76 13.62
N GLN A 58 -2.78 24.67 14.78
CA GLN A 58 -1.41 25.17 14.95
C GLN A 58 -0.39 24.33 14.19
N GLU A 59 -0.52 23.00 14.17
CA GLU A 59 0.34 22.12 13.39
C GLU A 59 0.15 22.31 11.89
N SER A 60 -1.10 22.47 11.43
CA SER A 60 -1.43 22.77 10.04
C SER A 60 -0.79 24.09 9.59
N ARG A 61 -0.91 25.16 10.39
CA ARG A 61 -0.24 26.44 10.08
C ARG A 61 1.29 26.30 9.99
N ARG A 62 1.92 25.60 10.95
CA ARG A 62 3.37 25.35 10.93
C ARG A 62 3.78 24.53 9.70
N PHE A 63 2.99 23.52 9.36
CA PHE A 63 3.21 22.67 8.20
C PHE A 63 3.12 23.46 6.89
N LEU A 64 2.08 24.29 6.73
CA LEU A 64 1.92 25.13 5.53
C LEU A 64 3.07 26.15 5.37
N VAL A 65 3.49 26.81 6.45
CA VAL A 65 4.67 27.69 6.43
C VAL A 65 5.93 26.92 6.01
N ALA A 66 6.12 25.71 6.54
CA ALA A 66 7.27 24.88 6.17
C ALA A 66 7.23 24.41 4.71
N LEU A 67 6.05 24.26 4.08
CA LEU A 67 5.93 23.93 2.66
C LEU A 67 6.28 25.10 1.74
N ASP A 68 6.01 26.33 2.18
CA ASP A 68 6.37 27.56 1.43
C ASP A 68 7.87 27.89 1.55
N GLU A 69 8.54 27.38 2.58
CA GLU A 69 9.97 27.58 2.78
C GLU A 69 10.83 26.72 1.83
N PRO A 70 11.92 27.27 1.28
CA PRO A 70 12.84 26.48 0.49
C PRO A 70 13.48 25.37 1.34
N PHE A 71 13.51 24.15 0.80
CA PHE A 71 14.11 23.01 1.49
C PHE A 71 15.59 23.26 1.84
N ARG A 72 15.87 23.39 3.14
CA ARG A 72 17.22 23.59 3.69
C ARG A 72 17.58 22.44 4.63
N PRO A 73 18.12 21.32 4.11
CA PRO A 73 18.47 20.18 4.95
C PRO A 73 19.61 20.54 5.90
N ASN A 74 19.52 20.06 7.13
CA ASN A 74 20.63 20.17 8.08
C ASN A 74 21.78 19.20 7.71
N ASP A 75 22.93 19.37 8.35
CA ASP A 75 24.14 18.61 8.00
C ASP A 75 24.00 17.09 8.23
N ARG A 76 23.16 16.68 9.19
CA ARG A 76 22.86 15.25 9.42
C ARG A 76 22.02 14.68 8.27
N LEU A 77 21.02 15.42 7.81
CA LEU A 77 20.15 15.00 6.71
C LEU A 77 20.92 14.97 5.38
N LYS A 78 21.78 15.96 5.11
CA LYS A 78 22.67 15.96 3.93
C LYS A 78 23.51 14.68 3.86
N LYS A 79 24.20 14.35 4.95
CA LYS A 79 25.01 13.11 5.05
C LYS A 79 24.18 11.86 4.79
N ALA A 80 22.96 11.77 5.34
CA ALA A 80 22.07 10.63 5.12
C ALA A 80 21.64 10.51 3.65
N MET A 81 21.33 11.64 2.99
CA MET A 81 20.97 11.67 1.56
C MET A 81 22.13 11.25 0.66
N ASP A 82 23.35 11.65 0.97
CA ASP A 82 24.56 11.25 0.22
C ASP A 82 24.78 9.74 0.31
N VAL A 83 24.64 9.17 1.51
CA VAL A 83 24.73 7.72 1.73
C VAL A 83 23.66 6.97 0.93
N ALA A 84 22.40 7.44 0.98
CA ALA A 84 21.30 6.82 0.24
C ALA A 84 21.51 6.89 -1.28
N SER A 85 22.03 8.00 -1.79
CA SER A 85 22.34 8.17 -3.22
C SER A 85 23.47 7.24 -3.67
N GLY A 86 24.49 7.07 -2.84
CA GLY A 86 25.57 6.10 -3.08
C GLY A 86 25.09 4.65 -3.13
N LEU A 87 24.09 4.27 -2.31
CA LEU A 87 23.49 2.93 -2.35
C LEU A 87 22.75 2.68 -3.68
N LYS A 88 21.99 3.67 -4.19
CA LYS A 88 21.30 3.56 -5.47
C LYS A 88 22.26 3.39 -6.66
N GLY A 89 23.40 4.08 -6.62
CA GLY A 89 24.47 3.91 -7.63
C GLY A 89 25.11 2.52 -7.60
N ARG A 90 25.36 1.96 -6.42
CA ARG A 90 25.95 0.62 -6.26
C ARG A 90 25.02 -0.50 -6.73
N LEU A 91 23.72 -0.35 -6.54
CA LEU A 91 22.71 -1.28 -7.06
C LEU A 91 22.61 -1.24 -8.59
N ALA A 92 22.75 -0.05 -9.20
CA ALA A 92 22.71 0.12 -10.65
C ALA A 92 23.95 -0.47 -11.36
N VAL A 93 25.15 -0.31 -10.80
CA VAL A 93 26.39 -0.89 -11.37
C VAL A 93 26.35 -2.42 -11.35
N SER A 94 25.86 -3.03 -10.26
CA SER A 94 25.75 -4.48 -10.14
C SER A 94 24.76 -5.12 -11.11
N GLN A 95 23.70 -4.41 -11.53
CA GLN A 95 22.76 -4.90 -12.56
C GLN A 95 23.33 -4.77 -13.98
N SER A 96 24.21 -3.77 -14.23
CA SER A 96 24.81 -3.56 -15.55
C SER A 96 25.94 -4.55 -15.90
N GLU A 97 26.60 -5.15 -14.90
CA GLU A 97 27.62 -6.18 -15.10
C GLU A 97 27.01 -7.57 -15.37
N GLN A 98 25.79 -7.85 -14.90
CA GLN A 98 25.09 -9.12 -15.17
C GLN A 98 24.54 -9.23 -16.61
N GLY A 99 24.59 -8.15 -17.40
CA GLY A 99 24.13 -8.12 -18.80
C GLY A 99 25.22 -8.28 -19.87
N LYS A 100 26.50 -8.49 -19.49
CA LYS A 100 27.63 -8.58 -20.45
C LYS A 100 28.36 -9.94 -20.47
N GLY A 101 27.69 -11.01 -20.08
CA GLY A 101 28.14 -12.39 -20.32
C GLY A 101 27.09 -13.12 -21.17
N TYR A 102 27.52 -13.85 -22.20
CA TYR A 102 26.71 -14.62 -23.16
C TYR A 102 26.11 -13.81 -24.33
N GLY A 103 26.98 -13.42 -25.26
CA GLY A 103 26.54 -12.84 -26.53
C GLY A 103 27.43 -13.14 -27.72
N HIS A 104 28.18 -14.25 -27.77
CA HIS A 104 28.83 -14.71 -29.00
C HIS A 104 29.16 -16.20 -28.93
N MET A 105 28.23 -17.07 -29.37
CA MET A 105 28.56 -18.25 -30.20
C MET A 105 27.27 -18.95 -30.67
N TYR A 106 26.59 -18.39 -31.67
CA TYR A 106 25.73 -19.21 -32.54
C TYR A 106 26.50 -19.40 -33.86
N LEU A 107 27.10 -20.58 -34.02
CA LEU A 107 27.54 -21.05 -35.33
C LEU A 107 26.30 -21.58 -36.07
N PRO A 108 26.04 -21.19 -37.32
CA PRO A 108 24.97 -21.79 -38.10
C PRO A 108 25.42 -23.17 -38.58
N ILE A 109 24.86 -24.23 -37.99
CA ILE A 109 25.01 -25.59 -38.55
C ILE A 109 23.91 -25.73 -39.61
N GLY A 110 24.34 -25.80 -40.87
CA GLY A 110 23.47 -25.96 -42.03
C GLY A 110 22.82 -27.34 -42.10
N TYR A 111 21.62 -27.35 -42.68
CA TYR A 111 20.94 -28.54 -43.22
C TYR A 111 21.79 -29.20 -44.32
N PRO A 112 21.65 -30.53 -44.50
CA PRO A 112 20.59 -31.05 -45.37
C PRO A 112 19.47 -31.79 -44.63
#